data_AF-A0A3R6LJW8-F1
#
_entry.id   AF-A0A3R6LJW8-F1
#
_cell.length_a   1.000
_cell.length_b   1.000
_cell.length_c   1.000
_cell.angle_alpha   90.00
_cell.angle_beta   90.00
_cell.angle_gamma   90.00
#
_symmetry.space_group_name_H-M   'P 1'
#
loop_
_entity.id
_entity.type
_entity.pdbx_description
1 polymer ?
#
loop_
_entity_poly.entity_id
_entity_poly.type
_entity_poly.pdbx_seq_one_letter_code
_entity_poly.pdbx_strand_id
1 'polypeptide(L)'
;MYQDLKELFGKEIPSVKKFNLKLSTLPVEKHPYYYKAAYDAAFTEWDTLAKSYRTFLTNLLLHDKQRTVDYLRRHTVFGSLVYILREPVLLRRLLSLSEGKGNGGVPSYRHLSFCLLLAFDFPETVDYLSDKLRKDSATTDDLCDLMDLVRLDNEPGCLNL
;
A
#
# COMPACT_ATOMS: atom_id res chain seq x y z
N MET A 1 -10.55 -20.10 -4.92
CA MET A 1 -9.62 -19.81 -3.80
C MET A 1 -10.34 -19.62 -2.47
N TYR A 2 -11.55 -19.07 -2.48
CA TYR A 2 -12.34 -18.94 -1.26
C TYR A 2 -12.66 -20.30 -0.61
N GLN A 3 -12.93 -21.33 -1.42
CA GLN A 3 -13.20 -22.68 -0.92
C GLN A 3 -12.00 -23.28 -0.15
N ASP A 4 -10.77 -23.07 -0.62
CA ASP A 4 -9.55 -23.51 0.08
C ASP A 4 -9.44 -22.88 1.47
N LEU A 5 -9.81 -21.60 1.59
CA LEU A 5 -9.85 -20.92 2.88
C LEU A 5 -10.94 -21.51 3.78
N LYS A 6 -12.13 -21.80 3.23
CA LYS A 6 -13.20 -22.47 4.00
C LYS A 6 -12.77 -23.84 4.51
N GLU A 7 -12.02 -24.60 3.71
CA GLU A 7 -11.50 -25.90 4.12
C GLU A 7 -10.43 -25.75 5.21
N LEU A 8 -9.52 -24.79 5.07
CA LEU A 8 -8.52 -24.48 6.10
C LEU A 8 -9.17 -24.11 7.44
N PHE A 9 -10.17 -23.23 7.41
CA PHE A 9 -10.84 -22.75 8.63
C PHE A 9 -11.93 -23.70 9.14
N GLY A 10 -12.50 -24.56 8.29
CA GLY A 10 -13.64 -25.39 8.61
C GLY A 10 -14.84 -24.56 9.08
N LYS A 11 -15.33 -24.86 10.29
CA LYS A 11 -16.45 -24.12 10.93
C LYS A 11 -16.01 -22.87 11.70
N GLU A 12 -14.71 -22.59 11.77
CA GLU A 12 -14.21 -21.47 12.56
C GLU A 12 -14.36 -20.13 11.86
N ILE A 13 -14.59 -19.07 12.66
CA ILE A 13 -14.51 -17.69 12.17
C ILE A 13 -13.03 -17.36 11.87
N PRO A 14 -12.70 -16.89 10.65
CA PRO A 14 -11.32 -16.62 10.24
C PRO A 14 -10.76 -15.36 10.93
N SER A 15 -9.46 -15.39 11.20
CA SER A 15 -8.68 -14.23 11.66
C SER A 15 -7.20 -14.43 11.31
N VAL A 16 -6.42 -13.34 11.27
CA VAL A 16 -4.97 -13.42 10.94
C VAL A 16 -4.23 -14.33 11.92
N LYS A 17 -4.52 -14.22 13.22
CA LYS A 17 -3.93 -15.07 14.26
C LYS A 17 -4.23 -16.56 14.01
N LYS A 18 -5.50 -16.89 13.70
CA LYS A 18 -5.90 -18.28 13.42
C LYS A 18 -5.32 -18.79 12.11
N PHE A 19 -5.23 -17.95 11.09
CA PHE A 19 -4.59 -18.28 9.82
C PHE A 19 -3.15 -18.71 10.05
N ASN A 20 -2.37 -17.87 10.73
CA ASN A 20 -0.97 -18.17 11.03
C ASN A 20 -0.80 -19.41 11.92
N LEU A 21 -1.70 -19.59 12.90
CA LEU A 21 -1.69 -20.80 13.74
C LEU A 21 -1.96 -22.05 12.89
N LYS A 22 -2.97 -22.04 12.02
CA LYS A 22 -3.27 -23.16 11.14
C LYS A 22 -2.13 -23.44 10.17
N LEU A 23 -1.55 -22.41 9.55
CA LEU A 23 -0.35 -22.58 8.72
C LEU A 23 0.80 -23.20 9.50
N SER A 24 1.06 -22.77 10.74
CA SER A 24 2.14 -23.34 11.56
C SER A 24 2.00 -24.84 11.87
N THR A 25 0.79 -25.40 11.73
CA THR A 25 0.55 -26.86 11.89
C THR A 25 0.72 -27.64 10.59
N LEU A 26 0.92 -26.96 9.46
CA LEU A 26 1.11 -27.55 8.14
C LEU A 26 2.59 -27.55 7.74
N PRO A 27 2.98 -28.39 6.77
CA PRO A 27 4.31 -28.31 6.17
C PRO A 27 4.56 -26.91 5.55
N VAL A 28 5.78 -26.40 5.70
CA VAL A 28 6.17 -25.03 5.30
C VAL A 28 5.96 -24.80 3.81
N GLU A 29 6.08 -25.85 3.00
CA GLU A 29 5.89 -25.86 1.55
C GLU A 29 4.45 -25.51 1.16
N LYS A 30 3.47 -25.72 2.05
CA LYS A 30 2.07 -25.35 1.83
C LYS A 30 1.77 -23.90 2.16
N HIS A 31 2.66 -23.19 2.87
CA HIS A 31 2.38 -21.81 3.27
C HIS A 31 2.16 -20.89 2.06
N PRO A 32 3.01 -20.90 1.01
CA PRO A 32 2.82 -20.05 -0.16
C PRO A 32 1.47 -20.29 -0.85
N TYR A 33 1.00 -21.54 -0.90
CA TYR A 33 -0.31 -21.88 -1.47
C TYR A 33 -1.45 -21.15 -0.75
N TYR A 34 -1.51 -21.23 0.57
CA TYR A 34 -2.61 -20.62 1.33
C TYR A 34 -2.52 -19.10 1.37
N TYR A 35 -1.31 -18.52 1.39
CA TYR A 35 -1.16 -17.08 1.21
C TYR A 35 -1.69 -16.66 -0.16
N LYS A 36 -1.29 -17.34 -1.24
CA LYS A 36 -1.81 -17.08 -2.58
C LYS A 36 -3.34 -17.20 -2.64
N ALA A 37 -3.92 -18.27 -2.09
CA ALA A 37 -5.37 -18.44 -2.04
C ALA A 37 -6.06 -17.28 -1.28
N ALA A 38 -5.47 -16.79 -0.18
CA ALA A 38 -5.98 -15.63 0.54
C ALA A 38 -5.97 -14.36 -0.33
N TYR A 39 -4.85 -14.08 -1.01
CA TYR A 39 -4.74 -12.93 -1.90
C TYR A 39 -5.69 -13.03 -3.10
N ASP A 40 -5.68 -14.15 -3.81
CA ASP A 40 -6.54 -14.36 -4.98
C ASP A 40 -8.02 -14.18 -4.56
N ALA A 41 -8.47 -14.81 -3.45
CA ALA A 41 -9.84 -14.67 -2.97
C ALA A 41 -10.20 -13.21 -2.63
N ALA A 42 -9.27 -12.45 -2.05
CA ALA A 42 -9.49 -11.05 -1.71
C ALA A 42 -9.70 -10.18 -2.95
N PHE A 43 -8.98 -10.45 -4.05
CA PHE A 43 -8.98 -9.60 -5.24
C PHE A 43 -9.92 -10.06 -6.35
N THR A 44 -10.35 -11.33 -6.37
CA THR A 44 -11.20 -11.86 -7.45
C THR A 44 -12.56 -12.36 -7.00
N GLU A 45 -12.74 -12.72 -5.72
CA GLU A 45 -13.98 -13.31 -5.20
C GLU A 45 -14.70 -12.39 -4.18
N TRP A 46 -14.28 -11.13 -4.05
CA TRP A 46 -14.64 -10.21 -2.97
C TRP A 46 -16.14 -10.17 -2.66
N ASP A 47 -16.99 -10.01 -3.67
CA ASP A 47 -18.44 -9.88 -3.51
C ASP A 47 -19.12 -11.17 -3.05
N THR A 48 -18.49 -12.32 -3.27
CA THR A 48 -19.00 -13.63 -2.83
C THR A 48 -18.55 -13.99 -1.41
N LEU A 49 -17.55 -13.29 -0.87
CA LEU A 49 -17.01 -13.56 0.47
C LEU A 49 -18.01 -13.19 1.56
N ALA A 50 -18.16 -14.08 2.55
CA ALA A 50 -18.84 -13.73 3.79
C ALA A 50 -18.11 -12.59 4.53
N LYS A 51 -18.86 -11.77 5.28
CA LYS A 51 -18.32 -10.59 6.00
C LYS A 51 -17.09 -10.89 6.85
N SER A 52 -17.09 -12.01 7.58
CA SER A 52 -15.96 -12.43 8.41
C SER A 52 -14.69 -12.69 7.61
N TYR A 53 -14.81 -13.26 6.41
CA TYR A 53 -13.69 -13.49 5.50
C TYR A 53 -13.18 -12.18 4.90
N ARG A 54 -14.06 -11.26 4.51
CA ARG A 54 -13.65 -9.91 4.07
C ARG A 54 -12.84 -9.21 5.16
N THR A 55 -13.33 -9.20 6.40
CA THR A 55 -12.59 -8.63 7.55
C THR A 55 -11.25 -9.31 7.78
N PHE A 56 -11.20 -10.64 7.75
CA PHE A 56 -9.95 -11.40 7.87
C PHE A 56 -8.95 -11.02 6.78
N LEU A 57 -9.37 -11.02 5.52
CA LEU A 57 -8.49 -10.75 4.38
C LEU A 57 -8.01 -9.31 4.40
N THR A 58 -8.88 -8.33 4.67
CA THR A 58 -8.47 -6.93 4.86
C THR A 58 -7.38 -6.82 5.93
N ASN A 59 -7.57 -7.47 7.08
CA ASN A 59 -6.58 -7.44 8.15
C ASN A 59 -5.27 -8.16 7.76
N LEU A 60 -5.35 -9.26 7.00
CA LEU A 60 -4.18 -9.99 6.52
C LEU A 60 -3.34 -9.11 5.57
N LEU A 61 -4.01 -8.47 4.60
CA LEU A 61 -3.40 -7.56 3.63
C LEU A 61 -2.74 -6.36 4.30
N LEU A 62 -3.41 -5.78 5.31
CA LEU A 62 -2.90 -4.62 6.04
C LEU A 62 -1.81 -4.97 7.07
N HIS A 63 -1.75 -6.21 7.54
CA HIS A 63 -0.74 -6.66 8.49
C HIS A 63 0.64 -6.77 7.83
N ASP A 64 0.71 -7.36 6.64
CA ASP A 64 1.93 -7.46 5.83
C ASP A 64 1.76 -6.69 4.51
N LYS A 65 1.92 -5.37 4.62
CA LYS A 65 1.79 -4.43 3.49
C LYS A 65 2.82 -4.70 2.39
N GLN A 66 4.05 -5.08 2.75
CA GLN A 66 5.09 -5.37 1.78
C GLN A 66 4.72 -6.60 0.95
N ARG A 67 4.34 -7.71 1.60
CA ARG A 67 3.94 -8.92 0.89
C ARG A 67 2.72 -8.69 0.01
N THR A 68 1.80 -7.83 0.44
CA THR A 68 0.63 -7.46 -0.36
C THR A 68 1.00 -6.70 -1.63
N VAL A 69 1.86 -5.68 -1.53
CA VAL A 69 2.39 -4.97 -2.71
C VAL A 69 3.13 -5.94 -3.62
N ASP A 70 4.06 -6.72 -3.07
CA ASP A 70 4.85 -7.70 -3.81
C ASP A 70 3.95 -8.67 -4.59
N TYR A 71 2.90 -9.17 -3.95
CA TYR A 71 1.96 -10.07 -4.58
C TYR A 71 1.23 -9.39 -5.73
N LEU A 72 0.67 -8.19 -5.51
CA LEU A 72 -0.06 -7.46 -6.55
C LEU A 72 0.84 -7.10 -7.73
N ARG A 73 2.08 -6.68 -7.46
CA ARG A 73 3.05 -6.31 -8.49
C ARG A 73 3.55 -7.50 -9.30
N ARG A 74 3.78 -8.66 -8.67
CA ARG A 74 4.38 -9.83 -9.35
C ARG A 74 3.37 -10.80 -9.94
N HIS A 75 2.15 -10.84 -9.40
CA HIS A 75 1.17 -11.88 -9.73
C HIS A 75 -0.13 -11.35 -10.31
N THR A 76 -0.27 -10.04 -10.50
CA THR A 76 -1.46 -9.44 -11.12
C THR A 76 -1.07 -8.36 -12.12
N VAL A 77 -2.07 -7.87 -12.87
CA VAL A 77 -1.90 -6.79 -13.84
C VAL A 77 -1.44 -5.46 -13.20
N PHE A 78 -1.59 -5.30 -11.87
CA PHE A 78 -1.14 -4.08 -11.18
C PHE A 78 0.34 -3.80 -11.36
N GLY A 79 1.18 -4.83 -11.52
CA GLY A 79 2.60 -4.63 -11.84
C GLY A 79 2.85 -3.84 -13.12
N SER A 80 1.94 -3.91 -14.09
CA SER A 80 2.03 -3.22 -15.38
C SER A 80 1.24 -1.92 -15.43
N LEU A 81 0.34 -1.69 -14.46
CA LEU A 81 -0.54 -0.50 -14.41
C LEU A 81 0.06 0.66 -13.62
N VAL A 82 1.21 0.45 -12.98
CA VAL A 82 1.86 1.47 -12.16
C VAL A 82 2.45 2.58 -13.01
N TYR A 83 2.50 3.77 -12.42
CA TYR A 83 3.04 4.94 -13.10
C TYR A 83 4.50 5.18 -12.72
N ILE A 84 5.36 5.36 -13.71
CA ILE A 84 6.76 5.74 -13.51
C ILE A 84 6.82 7.26 -13.32
N LEU A 85 7.14 7.70 -12.11
CA LEU A 85 7.24 9.12 -11.79
C LEU A 85 8.48 9.74 -12.45
N ARG A 86 8.29 10.93 -13.02
CA ARG A 86 9.41 11.76 -13.51
C ARG A 86 10.23 12.31 -12.34
N GLU A 87 9.55 12.84 -11.32
CA GLU A 87 10.18 13.46 -10.15
C GLU A 87 9.74 12.77 -8.83
N PRO A 88 10.15 11.51 -8.59
CA PRO A 88 9.71 10.73 -7.42
C PRO A 88 10.17 11.33 -6.08
N VAL A 89 11.32 12.02 -6.07
CA VAL A 89 11.84 12.69 -4.88
C VAL A 89 11.00 13.91 -4.52
N LEU A 90 10.64 14.73 -5.51
CA LEU A 90 9.81 15.92 -5.30
C LEU A 90 8.43 15.53 -4.77
N LEU A 91 7.73 14.57 -5.39
CA LEU A 91 6.44 14.08 -4.89
C LEU A 91 6.54 13.62 -3.43
N ARG A 92 7.57 12.85 -3.10
CA ARG A 92 7.79 12.33 -1.75
C ARG A 92 8.01 13.44 -0.72
N ARG A 93 8.76 14.48 -1.07
CA ARG A 93 8.98 15.65 -0.19
C ARG A 93 7.72 16.47 -0.02
N LEU A 94 6.94 16.67 -1.09
CA LEU A 94 5.64 17.34 -1.03
C LEU A 94 4.65 16.58 -0.15
N LEU A 95 4.57 15.25 -0.29
CA LEU A 95 3.75 14.41 0.59
C LEU A 95 4.21 14.48 2.04
N SER A 96 5.52 14.52 2.29
CA SER A 96 6.04 14.73 3.65
C SER A 96 5.65 16.10 4.21
N LEU A 97 5.64 17.15 3.38
CA LEU A 97 5.19 18.48 3.78
C LEU A 97 3.67 18.52 4.05
N SER A 98 2.86 17.97 3.15
CA SER A 98 1.39 18.08 3.20
C SER A 98 0.74 17.14 4.22
N GLU A 99 1.23 15.90 4.31
CA GLU A 99 0.71 14.88 5.22
C GLU A 99 1.49 14.81 6.53
N GLY A 100 2.62 15.53 6.64
CA GLY A 100 3.56 15.44 7.76
C GLY A 100 3.02 15.93 9.11
N LYS A 101 3.92 16.27 10.03
CA LYS A 101 3.56 16.76 11.37
C LYS A 101 2.94 18.16 11.32
N GLY A 102 1.67 18.25 10.92
CA GLY A 102 0.80 19.42 11.03
C GLY A 102 -0.20 19.28 12.18
N ASN A 103 -0.99 20.32 12.44
CA ASN A 103 -2.00 20.49 13.50
C ASN A 103 -3.14 19.45 13.51
N GLY A 104 -2.82 18.16 13.59
CA GLY A 104 -3.76 17.03 13.51
C GLY A 104 -3.15 15.65 13.82
N GLY A 105 -1.83 15.53 13.95
CA GLY A 105 -1.14 14.29 14.37
C GLY A 105 -0.05 13.84 13.40
N VAL A 106 0.52 12.65 13.64
CA VAL A 106 1.50 12.02 12.74
C VAL A 106 0.76 11.02 11.85
N PRO A 107 0.87 11.09 10.51
CA PRO A 107 0.23 10.12 9.62
C PRO A 107 0.87 8.74 9.78
N SER A 108 0.16 7.69 9.34
CA SER A 108 0.78 6.38 9.17
C SER A 108 1.63 6.36 7.89
N TYR A 109 2.89 6.79 7.99
CA TYR A 109 3.83 6.77 6.85
C TYR A 109 3.98 5.39 6.21
N ARG A 110 3.81 4.32 6.99
CA ARG A 110 3.79 2.93 6.49
C ARG A 110 2.57 2.65 5.62
N HIS A 111 1.40 3.19 5.97
CA HIS A 111 0.22 3.05 5.14
C HIS A 111 0.29 3.93 3.90
N LEU A 112 0.79 5.17 4.03
CA LEU A 112 1.02 6.06 2.88
C LEU A 112 2.00 5.42 1.88
N SER A 113 3.11 4.86 2.36
CA SER A 113 4.08 4.15 1.52
C SER A 113 3.48 2.96 0.79
N PHE A 114 2.62 2.20 1.47
CA PHE A 114 1.87 1.11 0.85
C PHE A 114 0.99 1.61 -0.29
N CYS A 115 0.22 2.69 -0.09
CA CYS A 115 -0.61 3.27 -1.14
C CYS A 115 0.23 3.79 -2.32
N LEU A 116 1.34 4.47 -2.06
CA LEU A 116 2.26 4.95 -3.10
C LEU A 116 2.81 3.79 -3.94
N LEU A 117 3.21 2.69 -3.29
CA LEU A 117 3.70 1.49 -3.96
C LEU A 117 2.60 0.71 -4.69
N LEU A 118 1.32 1.01 -4.53
CA LEU A 118 0.27 0.48 -5.40
C LEU A 118 0.13 1.29 -6.69
N ALA A 119 0.39 2.59 -6.64
CA ALA A 119 0.16 3.51 -7.76
C ALA A 119 1.43 3.81 -8.59
N PHE A 120 2.59 3.87 -7.95
CA PHE A 120 3.81 4.41 -8.54
C PHE A 120 4.97 3.44 -8.47
N ASP A 121 5.80 3.40 -9.50
CA ASP A 121 6.96 2.54 -9.56
C ASP A 121 8.14 3.10 -8.74
N PHE A 122 8.14 2.77 -7.45
CA PHE A 122 9.24 3.01 -6.52
C PHE A 122 10.07 1.73 -6.37
N PRO A 123 11.41 1.78 -6.50
CA PRO A 123 12.26 0.61 -6.27
C PRO A 123 12.35 0.21 -4.78
N GLU A 124 11.88 1.04 -3.85
CA GLU A 124 12.04 0.85 -2.42
C GLU A 124 10.95 -0.01 -1.77
N THR A 125 11.25 -0.54 -0.58
CA THR A 125 10.27 -1.25 0.26
C THR A 125 9.33 -0.27 0.96
N VAL A 126 8.18 -0.78 1.42
CA VAL A 126 7.21 -0.04 2.25
C VAL A 126 7.89 0.61 3.45
N ASP A 127 8.77 -0.12 4.14
CA ASP A 127 9.41 0.37 5.36
C ASP A 127 10.49 1.42 5.03
N TYR A 128 11.26 1.23 3.94
CA TYR A 128 12.25 2.21 3.52
C TYR A 128 11.60 3.51 3.04
N LEU A 129 10.55 3.43 2.21
CA LEU A 129 9.80 4.60 1.75
C LEU A 129 9.11 5.32 2.92
N SER A 130 8.64 4.56 3.93
CA SER A 130 8.06 5.14 5.15
C SER A 130 9.08 5.94 5.94
N ASP A 131 10.29 5.41 6.10
CA ASP A 131 11.36 6.12 6.80
C ASP A 131 11.81 7.37 6.03
N LYS A 132 11.83 7.29 4.72
CA LYS A 132 12.09 8.39 3.81
C LYS A 132 11.03 9.49 3.93
N LEU A 133 9.74 9.17 3.89
CA LEU A 133 8.66 10.13 4.09
C LEU A 133 8.73 10.81 5.47
N ARG A 134 9.12 10.08 6.52
CA ARG A 134 9.25 10.63 7.88
C ARG A 134 10.41 11.63 8.01
N LYS A 135 11.52 11.38 7.30
CA LYS A 135 12.77 12.12 7.45
C LYS A 135 12.90 13.27 6.46
N ASP A 136 12.27 13.14 5.30
CA ASP A 136 12.28 14.20 4.33
C ASP A 136 11.54 15.42 4.86
N SER A 137 12.00 16.58 4.41
CA SER A 137 11.35 17.85 4.59
C SER A 137 11.43 18.54 3.24
N ALA A 138 10.30 19.02 2.73
CA ALA A 138 10.36 19.92 1.59
C ALA A 138 11.18 21.16 1.96
N THR A 139 12.07 21.57 1.08
CA THR A 139 12.81 22.81 1.19
C THR A 139 12.11 23.91 0.40
N THR A 140 12.55 25.16 0.60
CA THR A 140 12.12 26.27 -0.26
C THR A 140 12.47 25.99 -1.72
N ASP A 141 13.60 25.35 -1.99
CA ASP A 141 14.00 24.97 -3.35
C ASP A 141 13.01 23.98 -3.98
N ASP A 142 12.51 22.99 -3.23
CA ASP A 142 11.47 22.07 -3.74
C ASP A 142 10.18 22.82 -4.11
N LEU A 143 9.84 23.89 -3.39
CA LEU A 143 8.69 24.74 -3.72
C LEU A 143 8.95 25.62 -4.95
N CYS A 144 10.17 26.13 -5.10
CA CYS A 144 10.60 26.85 -6.30
C CYS A 144 10.60 25.93 -7.53
N ASP A 145 11.14 24.71 -7.42
CA ASP A 145 11.11 23.69 -8.48
C ASP A 145 9.67 23.35 -8.87
N LEU A 146 8.76 23.26 -7.89
CA LEU A 146 7.34 23.09 -8.16
C LEU A 146 6.74 24.31 -8.90
N MET A 147 7.05 25.54 -8.47
CA MET A 147 6.59 26.74 -9.16
C MET A 147 7.10 26.83 -10.61
N ASP A 148 8.35 26.43 -10.84
CA ASP A 148 8.97 26.40 -12.17
C ASP A 148 8.37 25.29 -13.05
N LEU A 149 8.05 24.13 -12.46
CA LEU A 149 7.31 23.06 -13.15
C LEU A 149 5.89 23.47 -13.49
N VAL A 150 5.24 24.19 -12.58
CA VAL A 150 3.85 24.60 -12.74
C VAL A 150 3.72 25.58 -13.91
N ARG A 151 4.76 26.37 -14.23
CA ARG A 151 4.70 27.52 -15.18
C ARG A 151 3.25 27.94 -15.31
N LEU A 152 2.71 28.45 -14.19
CA LEU A 152 1.35 28.98 -14.18
C LEU A 152 1.27 29.77 -15.48
N ASP A 153 0.41 29.32 -16.40
CA ASP A 153 0.09 30.16 -17.55
C ASP A 153 -0.17 31.51 -16.91
N ASN A 154 0.70 32.48 -17.20
CA ASN A 154 0.66 33.80 -16.60
C ASN A 154 -0.59 34.49 -17.14
N GLU A 155 -1.77 33.99 -16.76
CA GLU A 155 -3.02 34.69 -16.79
C GLU A 155 -2.85 35.79 -15.74
N PRO A 156 -2.74 37.06 -16.15
CA PRO A 156 -2.50 38.15 -15.23
C PRO A 156 -3.73 38.26 -14.31
N GLY A 157 -3.61 37.91 -13.03
CA GLY A 157 -4.72 38.20 -12.10
C GLY A 157 -4.74 37.55 -10.71
N CYS A 158 -3.97 36.52 -10.40
CA CYS A 158 -4.14 35.85 -9.09
C CYS A 158 -2.81 35.60 -8.38
N LEU A 159 -2.23 36.64 -7.79
CA LEU A 159 -1.42 36.57 -6.56
C LEU A 159 -1.19 38.01 -6.07
N ASN A 160 -2.10 38.51 -5.22
CA ASN A 160 -1.82 39.64 -4.34
C ASN A 160 -1.37 39.05 -3.00
N LEU A 161 -0.08 39.21 -2.68
CA LEU A 161 0.43 39.12 -1.31
C LEU A 161 0.26 40.49 -0.63
#